data_AF-A0A2T4VRP1-F1
#
_entry.id   AF-A0A2T4VRP1-F1
#
_cell.length_a   1.000
_cell.length_b   1.000
_cell.length_c   1.000
_cell.angle_alpha   90.00
_cell.angle_beta   90.00
_cell.angle_gamma   90.00
#
_symmetry.space_group_name_H-M   'P 1'
#
loop_
_entity.id
_entity.type
_entity.pdbx_description
1 polymer ?
#
loop_
_entity_poly.entity_id
_entity_poly.type
_entity_poly.pdbx_seq_one_letter_code
_entity_poly.pdbx_strand_id
1 'polypeptide(L)'
;MRLSHAQALLDTSFLGMKEGAARMYEPEDLRFDKRLSAVWLEYRWYVHERGLAEVFVKWKRVEKEACAQEEVSVLRIHLLGHSAMLTERAQRVLEVGLPSPGRLLDLFGSDGVKRECSAAGATGITLEHWPHPAPQPLLPEETFQALSAVLVDPGASFEERHEAVDRLCRERSPRVVHTLLAALEVGPSLSALRRLSEWGEPGALPHLERALAAVAPDNPADLWALTALQRRLQAWKATTLAGEPAM
;
A
#
# COMPACT_ATOMS: atom_id res chain seq x y z
N MET A 1 12.08 -19.42 1.82
CA MET A 1 12.73 -18.92 0.58
C MET A 1 13.72 -17.83 0.95
N ARG A 2 14.96 -17.84 0.41
CA ARG A 2 15.96 -16.79 0.65
C ARG A 2 15.57 -15.47 -0.01
N LEU A 3 16.00 -14.33 0.54
CA LEU A 3 15.72 -12.99 0.00
C LEU A 3 16.15 -12.86 -1.46
N SER A 4 17.37 -13.29 -1.80
CA SER A 4 17.87 -13.24 -3.18
C SER A 4 16.98 -14.02 -4.17
N HIS A 5 16.45 -15.16 -3.75
CA HIS A 5 15.51 -15.95 -4.56
C HIS A 5 14.15 -15.26 -4.69
N ALA A 6 13.65 -14.63 -3.62
CA ALA A 6 12.41 -13.87 -3.66
C ALA A 6 12.52 -12.66 -4.61
N GLN A 7 13.64 -11.94 -4.56
CA GLN A 7 13.91 -10.80 -5.44
C GLN A 7 14.05 -11.24 -6.90
N ALA A 8 14.78 -12.33 -7.17
CA ALA A 8 14.90 -12.89 -8.51
C ALA A 8 13.56 -13.39 -9.06
N LEU A 9 12.71 -13.99 -8.20
CA LEU A 9 11.35 -14.37 -8.55
C LEU A 9 10.51 -13.15 -8.95
N LEU A 10 10.56 -12.07 -8.17
CA LEU A 10 9.84 -10.84 -8.51
C LEU A 10 10.33 -10.23 -9.83
N ASP A 11 11.65 -10.14 -10.02
CA ASP A 11 12.24 -9.60 -11.25
C ASP A 11 11.85 -10.44 -12.48
N THR A 12 11.77 -11.77 -12.33
CA THR A 12 11.38 -12.68 -13.43
C THR A 12 9.86 -12.63 -13.68
N SER A 13 9.04 -12.67 -12.63
CA SER A 13 7.57 -12.65 -12.76
C SER A 13 7.07 -11.34 -13.36
N PHE A 14 7.65 -10.21 -12.96
CA PHE A 14 7.32 -8.87 -13.46
C PHE A 14 8.25 -8.42 -14.60
N LEU A 15 8.97 -9.34 -15.26
CA LEU A 15 9.83 -9.01 -16.40
C LEU A 15 9.03 -8.28 -17.48
N GLY A 16 9.56 -7.12 -17.90
CA GLY A 16 8.93 -6.23 -18.89
C GLY A 16 7.88 -5.27 -18.32
N MET A 17 7.55 -5.34 -17.03
CA MET A 17 6.69 -4.36 -16.37
C MET A 17 7.48 -3.13 -15.94
N LYS A 18 6.86 -1.95 -16.09
CA LYS A 18 7.46 -0.69 -15.66
C LYS A 18 7.37 -0.57 -14.14
N GLU A 19 8.46 -0.18 -13.49
CA GLU A 19 8.41 0.28 -12.11
C GLU A 19 7.93 1.74 -12.07
N GLY A 20 6.80 1.96 -11.38
CA GLY A 20 6.15 3.27 -11.32
C GLY A 20 6.80 4.25 -10.35
N ALA A 21 7.59 3.74 -9.41
CA ALA A 21 8.33 4.52 -8.43
C ALA A 21 9.60 3.78 -8.00
N ALA A 22 10.58 4.52 -7.48
CA ALA A 22 11.81 3.93 -6.97
C ALA A 22 11.51 2.97 -5.81
N ARG A 23 12.15 1.79 -5.85
CA ARG A 23 12.07 0.77 -4.80
C ARG A 23 12.44 1.37 -3.45
N MET A 24 11.78 0.92 -2.39
CA MET A 24 12.23 1.18 -1.02
C MET A 24 12.89 -0.09 -0.51
N TYR A 25 14.19 -0.03 -0.23
CA TYR A 25 14.93 -1.13 0.35
C TYR A 25 15.55 -0.66 1.66
N GLU A 26 14.95 -1.09 2.78
CA GLU A 26 15.27 -0.53 4.10
C GLU A 26 16.75 -0.65 4.50
N PRO A 27 17.46 -1.78 4.25
CA PRO A 27 18.87 -1.90 4.65
C PRO A 27 19.80 -0.87 4.02
N GLU A 28 19.50 -0.36 2.83
CA GLU A 28 20.36 0.61 2.14
C GLU A 28 20.00 2.07 2.43
N ASP A 29 18.85 2.32 3.05
CA ASP A 29 18.40 3.67 3.36
C ASP A 29 18.79 4.07 4.78
N LEU A 30 19.85 4.87 4.86
CA LEU A 30 20.48 5.32 6.10
C LEU A 30 19.51 6.03 7.07
N ARG A 31 18.38 6.55 6.57
CA ARG A 31 17.33 7.17 7.40
C ARG A 31 16.67 6.15 8.34
N PHE A 32 16.76 4.86 8.04
CA PHE A 32 16.15 3.76 8.80
C PHE A 32 17.17 2.91 9.59
N ASP A 33 18.46 3.25 9.59
CA ASP A 33 19.50 2.52 10.34
C ASP A 33 19.16 2.43 11.84
N LYS A 34 18.54 3.48 12.40
CA LYS A 34 18.14 3.56 13.81
C LYS A 34 16.72 3.05 14.11
N ARG A 35 15.99 2.55 13.11
CA ARG A 35 14.64 2.03 13.31
C ARG A 35 14.68 0.78 14.19
N LEU A 36 14.00 0.83 15.34
CA LEU A 36 13.87 -0.28 16.28
C LEU A 36 12.83 -1.30 15.78
N SER A 37 13.15 -1.99 14.68
CA SER A 37 12.33 -3.05 14.09
C SER A 37 13.06 -4.39 14.17
N ALA A 38 12.34 -5.48 14.45
CA ALA A 38 12.90 -6.83 14.38
C ALA A 38 13.06 -7.34 12.93
N VAL A 39 12.62 -6.55 11.95
CA VAL A 39 12.56 -6.92 10.54
C VAL A 39 13.07 -5.82 9.62
N TRP A 40 13.55 -6.26 8.45
CA TRP A 40 13.80 -5.42 7.28
C TRP A 40 12.64 -5.53 6.30
N LEU A 41 12.41 -4.46 5.54
CA LEU A 41 11.34 -4.33 4.58
C LEU A 41 11.84 -3.92 3.19
N GLU A 42 11.16 -4.41 2.16
CA GLU A 42 11.29 -3.94 0.78
C GLU A 42 9.92 -3.65 0.19
N TYR A 43 9.79 -2.53 -0.54
CA TYR A 43 8.63 -2.24 -1.36
C TYR A 43 9.01 -2.02 -2.82
N ARG A 44 8.16 -2.50 -3.72
CA ARG A 44 8.23 -2.26 -5.17
C ARG A 44 6.85 -1.90 -5.71
N TRP A 45 6.81 -1.14 -6.81
CA TRP A 45 5.57 -0.72 -7.45
C TRP A 45 5.64 -0.96 -8.95
N TYR A 46 4.89 -1.93 -9.47
CA TYR A 46 4.79 -2.22 -10.89
C TYR A 46 3.50 -1.65 -11.46
N VAL A 47 3.58 -1.01 -12.63
CA VAL A 47 2.44 -0.32 -13.25
C VAL A 47 2.14 -0.88 -14.63
N HIS A 48 0.85 -0.99 -14.97
CA HIS A 48 0.38 -1.37 -16.29
C HIS A 48 -1.04 -0.84 -16.50
N GLU A 49 -1.30 -0.18 -17.63
CA GLU A 49 -2.59 0.44 -17.94
C GLU A 49 -3.13 1.30 -16.79
N ARG A 50 -4.25 0.91 -16.16
CA ARG A 50 -4.89 1.57 -15.02
C ARG A 50 -4.72 0.76 -13.72
N GLY A 51 -3.72 -0.10 -13.67
CA GLY A 51 -3.41 -0.97 -12.54
C GLY A 51 -2.05 -0.69 -11.93
N LEU A 52 -1.94 -1.01 -10.64
CA LEU A 52 -0.74 -0.90 -9.83
C LEU A 52 -0.61 -2.19 -9.00
N ALA A 53 0.56 -2.83 -9.07
CA ALA A 53 0.94 -3.91 -8.16
C ALA A 53 1.95 -3.36 -7.16
N GLU A 54 1.56 -3.27 -5.88
CA GLU A 54 2.46 -2.96 -4.78
C GLU A 54 2.95 -4.25 -4.14
N VAL A 55 4.27 -4.47 -4.17
CA VAL A 55 4.91 -5.63 -3.58
C VAL A 55 5.55 -5.23 -2.26
N PHE A 56 5.40 -6.07 -1.26
CA PHE A 56 5.96 -5.95 0.08
C PHE A 56 6.72 -7.24 0.44
N VAL A 57 7.99 -7.11 0.81
CA VAL A 57 8.81 -8.23 1.28
C VAL A 57 9.30 -7.94 2.69
N LYS A 58 9.23 -8.93 3.59
CA LYS A 58 9.65 -8.83 4.99
C LYS A 58 10.52 -10.01 5.40
N TRP A 59 11.68 -9.72 5.97
CA TRP A 59 12.61 -10.71 6.52
C TRP A 59 13.19 -10.23 7.84
N LYS A 60 13.88 -11.12 8.55
CA LYS A 60 14.50 -10.81 9.84
C LYS A 60 15.54 -9.69 9.70
N ARG A 61 15.62 -8.82 10.71
CA ARG A 61 16.71 -7.83 10.79
C ARG A 61 18.03 -8.55 11.10
N VAL A 62 18.95 -8.48 10.15
CA VAL A 62 20.32 -9.01 10.19
C VAL A 62 21.27 -7.96 9.63
N GLU A 63 22.59 -8.17 9.73
CA GLU A 63 23.57 -7.28 9.09
C GLU A 63 23.33 -7.18 7.57
N LYS A 64 23.69 -6.03 6.97
CA LYS A 64 23.34 -5.71 5.57
C LYS A 64 23.89 -6.75 4.60
N GLU A 65 25.11 -7.22 4.82
CA GLU A 65 25.81 -8.22 4.01
C GLU A 65 25.16 -9.61 4.09
N ALA A 66 24.43 -9.90 5.19
CA ALA A 66 23.75 -11.17 5.40
C ALA A 66 22.34 -11.20 4.78
N CYS A 67 21.76 -10.05 4.43
CA CYS A 67 20.37 -9.93 4.00
C CYS A 67 20.02 -10.87 2.84
N ALA A 68 20.90 -10.98 1.84
CA ALA A 68 20.65 -11.81 0.64
C ALA A 68 20.41 -13.30 0.95
N GLN A 69 20.97 -13.81 2.06
CA GLN A 69 20.86 -15.21 2.46
C GLN A 69 19.74 -15.47 3.47
N GLU A 70 19.16 -14.42 4.05
CA GLU A 70 18.13 -14.52 5.07
C GLU A 70 16.80 -15.00 4.46
N GLU A 71 16.01 -15.73 5.24
CA GLU A 71 14.70 -16.19 4.81
C GLU A 71 13.65 -15.09 4.83
N VAL A 72 12.90 -14.99 3.74
CA VAL A 72 11.71 -14.14 3.67
C VAL A 72 10.60 -14.78 4.50
N SER A 73 10.05 -14.00 5.42
CA SER A 73 8.89 -14.42 6.22
C SER A 73 7.56 -14.12 5.52
N VAL A 74 7.47 -12.98 4.82
CA VAL A 74 6.26 -12.54 4.12
C VAL A 74 6.64 -11.95 2.76
N LEU A 75 5.95 -12.38 1.71
CA LEU A 75 5.87 -11.73 0.41
C LEU A 75 4.40 -11.43 0.15
N ARG A 76 4.03 -10.15 0.07
CA ARG A 76 2.66 -9.73 -0.20
C ARG A 76 2.60 -8.88 -1.46
N ILE A 77 1.56 -9.07 -2.26
CA ILE A 77 1.29 -8.28 -3.46
C ILE A 77 -0.12 -7.72 -3.33
N HIS A 78 -0.27 -6.40 -3.34
CA HIS A 78 -1.55 -5.73 -3.46
C HIS A 78 -1.76 -5.35 -4.93
N LEU A 79 -2.79 -5.91 -5.55
CA LEU A 79 -3.28 -5.46 -6.85
C LEU A 79 -4.33 -4.37 -6.63
N LEU A 80 -4.00 -3.17 -7.08
CA LEU A 80 -4.84 -1.99 -7.00
C LEU A 80 -5.28 -1.58 -8.42
N GLY A 81 -6.55 -1.27 -8.61
CA GLY A 81 -7.11 -0.96 -9.93
C GLY A 81 -7.29 -2.21 -10.80
N HIS A 82 -7.27 -2.05 -12.13
CA HIS A 82 -7.51 -3.16 -13.07
C HIS A 82 -6.36 -3.29 -14.05
N SER A 83 -5.73 -4.47 -14.04
CA SER A 83 -4.83 -4.93 -15.09
C SER A 83 -4.76 -6.45 -15.08
N ALA A 84 -5.23 -7.07 -16.16
CA ALA A 84 -5.13 -8.53 -16.31
C ALA A 84 -3.66 -8.99 -16.33
N MET A 85 -2.79 -8.19 -16.94
CA MET A 85 -1.34 -8.46 -17.00
C MET A 85 -0.71 -8.47 -15.61
N LEU A 86 -0.99 -7.48 -14.75
CA LEU A 86 -0.47 -7.47 -13.38
C LEU A 86 -1.00 -8.64 -12.56
N THR A 87 -2.28 -9.00 -12.75
CA THR A 87 -2.86 -10.19 -12.12
C THR A 87 -2.12 -11.46 -12.54
N GLU A 88 -1.91 -11.67 -13.84
CA GLU A 88 -1.16 -12.82 -14.36
C GLU A 88 0.28 -12.86 -13.81
N ARG A 89 0.97 -11.71 -13.76
CA ARG A 89 2.35 -11.64 -13.23
C ARG A 89 2.39 -11.94 -11.73
N ALA A 90 1.44 -11.45 -10.97
CA ALA A 90 1.33 -11.74 -9.55
C ALA A 90 0.98 -13.21 -9.27
N GLN A 91 0.16 -13.85 -10.13
CA GLN A 91 -0.16 -15.28 -10.03
C GLN A 91 1.08 -16.16 -10.20
N ARG A 92 2.00 -15.83 -11.10
CA ARG A 92 3.28 -16.55 -11.25
C ARG A 92 4.11 -16.56 -9.95
N VAL A 93 4.00 -15.52 -9.13
CA VAL A 93 4.64 -15.48 -7.80
C VAL A 93 3.96 -16.42 -6.82
N LEU A 94 2.63 -16.58 -6.88
CA LEU A 94 1.91 -17.54 -6.04
C LEU A 94 2.26 -19.00 -6.40
N GLU A 95 2.42 -19.29 -7.70
CA GLU A 95 2.61 -20.64 -8.25
C GLU A 95 3.89 -21.34 -7.77
N VAL A 96 4.89 -20.61 -7.27
CA VAL A 96 6.11 -21.23 -6.71
C VAL A 96 5.88 -21.91 -5.36
N GLY A 97 4.78 -21.56 -4.69
CA GLY A 97 4.40 -22.11 -3.39
C GLY A 97 3.27 -23.13 -3.51
N LEU A 98 3.06 -23.89 -2.44
CA LEU A 98 1.88 -24.73 -2.31
C LEU A 98 0.71 -23.90 -1.75
N PRO A 99 -0.54 -24.11 -2.22
CA PRO A 99 -1.70 -23.45 -1.62
C PRO A 99 -1.71 -23.59 -0.10
N SER A 100 -1.94 -22.48 0.60
CA SER A 100 -1.91 -22.42 2.05
C SER A 100 -3.11 -21.62 2.54
N PRO A 101 -3.76 -22.01 3.66
CA PRO A 101 -4.89 -21.24 4.22
C PRO A 101 -4.49 -19.83 4.69
N GLY A 102 -3.20 -19.47 4.66
CA GLY A 102 -2.69 -18.17 5.09
C GLY A 102 -2.77 -18.04 6.61
N ARG A 103 -1.61 -18.00 7.29
CA ARG A 103 -1.55 -18.01 8.78
C ARG A 103 -2.23 -16.81 9.48
N LEU A 104 -2.76 -15.85 8.73
CA LEU A 104 -3.24 -14.55 9.20
C LEU A 104 -4.67 -14.22 8.72
N LEU A 105 -5.31 -15.11 7.94
CA LEU A 105 -6.56 -14.78 7.24
C LEU A 105 -7.82 -14.95 8.10
N ASP A 106 -7.76 -15.70 9.20
CA ASP A 106 -8.94 -15.99 10.04
C ASP A 106 -9.22 -14.91 11.11
N LEU A 107 -8.38 -13.88 11.23
CA LEU A 107 -8.53 -12.83 12.25
C LEU A 107 -9.31 -11.59 11.76
N PHE A 108 -9.51 -11.44 10.45
CA PHE A 108 -10.25 -10.35 9.85
C PHE A 108 -11.44 -10.97 9.10
N GLY A 109 -12.67 -10.57 9.41
CA GLY A 109 -13.86 -11.00 8.66
C GLY A 109 -13.79 -10.57 7.18
N SER A 110 -14.90 -10.60 6.43
CA SER A 110 -14.87 -10.13 5.04
C SER A 110 -14.66 -8.61 4.98
N ASP A 111 -13.42 -8.16 4.82
CA ASP A 111 -13.05 -6.77 4.55
C ASP A 111 -13.23 -6.41 3.05
N GLY A 112 -13.87 -7.30 2.28
CA GLY A 112 -14.15 -7.12 0.86
C GLY A 112 -12.94 -7.33 -0.06
N VAL A 113 -11.78 -7.71 0.48
CA VAL A 113 -10.56 -7.97 -0.30
C VAL A 113 -10.47 -9.46 -0.61
N LYS A 114 -10.46 -9.80 -1.91
CA LYS A 114 -10.19 -11.18 -2.34
C LYS A 114 -8.71 -11.49 -2.10
N ARG A 115 -8.42 -12.60 -1.45
CA ARG A 115 -7.05 -13.03 -1.14
C ARG A 115 -6.78 -14.42 -1.67
N GLU A 116 -5.57 -14.60 -2.20
CA GLU A 116 -5.03 -15.89 -2.63
C GLU A 116 -3.69 -16.10 -1.93
N CYS A 117 -3.45 -17.30 -1.41
CA CYS A 117 -2.30 -17.57 -0.55
C CYS A 117 -1.58 -18.86 -0.94
N SER A 118 -0.25 -18.79 -0.92
CA SER A 118 0.62 -19.96 -1.02
C SER A 118 1.77 -19.86 -0.03
N ALA A 119 2.50 -20.96 0.15
CA ALA A 119 3.67 -21.02 1.01
C ALA A 119 4.85 -21.69 0.29
N ALA A 120 6.02 -21.06 0.37
CA ALA A 120 7.28 -21.58 -0.15
C ALA A 120 8.25 -21.84 1.02
N GLY A 121 8.12 -23.00 1.65
CA GLY A 121 8.76 -23.31 2.93
C GLY A 121 8.16 -22.45 4.06
N ALA A 122 9.01 -21.70 4.78
CA ALA A 122 8.56 -20.78 5.82
C ALA A 122 7.98 -19.45 5.28
N THR A 123 8.14 -19.17 3.99
CA THR A 123 7.70 -17.90 3.38
C THR A 123 6.22 -17.95 3.05
N GLY A 124 5.42 -17.10 3.69
CA GLY A 124 4.02 -16.89 3.30
C GLY A 124 3.93 -15.93 2.12
N ILE A 125 3.20 -16.33 1.07
CA ILE A 125 2.94 -15.53 -0.13
C ILE A 125 1.46 -15.18 -0.14
N THR A 126 1.13 -13.88 -0.24
CA THR A 126 -0.26 -13.41 -0.26
C THR A 126 -0.47 -12.46 -1.43
N LEU A 127 -1.43 -12.78 -2.29
CA LEU A 127 -1.96 -11.88 -3.29
C LEU A 127 -3.30 -11.32 -2.79
N GLU A 128 -3.41 -10.00 -2.73
CA GLU A 128 -4.62 -9.31 -2.32
C GLU A 128 -5.16 -8.47 -3.49
N HIS A 129 -6.42 -8.67 -3.84
CA HIS A 129 -7.12 -7.89 -4.85
C HIS A 129 -7.92 -6.80 -4.15
N TRP A 130 -7.33 -5.62 -4.06
CA TRP A 130 -7.93 -4.45 -3.42
C TRP A 130 -8.83 -3.73 -4.43
N PRO A 131 -10.06 -3.38 -4.02
CA PRO A 131 -11.28 -4.05 -4.47
C PRO A 131 -11.56 -3.93 -5.96
N HIS A 132 -12.26 -4.95 -6.46
CA HIS A 132 -13.08 -4.88 -7.66
C HIS A 132 -14.18 -3.84 -7.40
N PRO A 133 -14.33 -2.76 -8.20
CA PRO A 133 -15.37 -1.76 -8.02
C PRO A 133 -16.68 -2.35 -8.52
N ALA A 134 -17.30 -3.19 -7.69
CA ALA A 134 -18.74 -3.23 -7.69
C ALA A 134 -19.23 -1.84 -7.22
N PRO A 135 -20.31 -1.27 -7.80
CA PRO A 135 -20.91 -0.05 -7.29
C PRO A 135 -21.18 -0.21 -5.80
N GLN A 136 -20.47 0.57 -4.97
CA GLN A 136 -20.74 0.61 -3.54
C GLN A 136 -21.95 1.53 -3.31
N PRO A 137 -22.90 1.14 -2.45
CA PRO A 137 -24.00 2.04 -2.09
C PRO A 137 -23.42 3.29 -1.43
N LEU A 138 -23.97 4.45 -1.80
CA LEU A 138 -23.65 5.69 -1.11
C LEU A 138 -24.17 5.60 0.33
N LEU A 139 -23.40 6.14 1.28
CA LEU A 139 -23.85 6.35 2.64
C LEU A 139 -25.08 7.27 2.65
N PRO A 140 -26.05 7.05 3.56
CA PRO A 140 -27.12 8.00 3.78
C PRO A 140 -26.54 9.40 4.06
N GLU A 141 -27.18 10.45 3.51
CA GLU A 141 -26.66 11.82 3.59
C GLU A 141 -26.38 12.25 5.04
N GLU A 142 -27.29 11.96 5.96
CA GLU A 142 -27.12 12.25 7.39
C GLU A 142 -25.88 11.58 7.99
N THR A 143 -25.61 10.33 7.60
CA THR A 143 -24.43 9.59 8.04
C THR A 143 -23.16 10.20 7.45
N PHE A 144 -23.17 10.53 6.16
CA PHE A 144 -22.05 11.19 5.50
C PHE A 144 -21.72 12.54 6.15
N GLN A 145 -22.74 13.37 6.41
CA GLN A 145 -22.57 14.69 7.04
C GLN A 145 -22.05 14.57 8.48
N ALA A 146 -22.61 13.64 9.27
CA ALA A 146 -22.16 13.41 10.65
C ALA A 146 -20.69 13.00 10.72
N LEU A 147 -20.25 12.07 9.85
CA LEU A 147 -18.86 11.64 9.81
C LEU A 147 -17.92 12.74 9.26
N SER A 148 -18.36 13.48 8.25
CA SER A 148 -17.59 14.60 7.69
C SER A 148 -17.38 15.71 8.72
N ALA A 149 -18.38 16.00 9.56
CA ALA A 149 -18.27 16.99 10.62
C ALA A 149 -17.18 16.64 11.64
N VAL A 150 -17.05 15.36 12.02
CA VAL A 150 -15.99 14.89 12.94
C VAL A 150 -14.59 15.19 12.40
N LEU A 151 -14.40 15.09 11.07
CA LEU A 151 -13.08 15.30 10.46
C LEU A 151 -12.60 16.75 10.51
N VAL A 152 -13.53 17.71 10.55
CA VAL A 152 -13.22 19.15 10.59
C VAL A 152 -13.38 19.76 11.98
N ASP A 153 -13.94 19.01 12.93
CA ASP A 153 -14.10 19.45 14.32
C ASP A 153 -12.72 19.55 15.02
N PRO A 154 -12.30 20.76 15.45
CA PRO A 154 -11.06 20.93 16.21
C PRO A 154 -11.05 20.17 17.55
N GLY A 155 -12.23 19.89 18.12
CA GLY A 155 -12.39 19.17 19.38
C GLY A 155 -12.35 17.65 19.26
N ALA A 156 -12.44 17.10 18.04
CA ALA A 156 -12.40 15.66 17.82
C ALA A 156 -11.01 15.07 18.12
N SER A 157 -11.01 13.96 18.84
CA SER A 157 -9.82 13.16 19.12
C SER A 157 -9.24 12.50 17.87
N PHE A 158 -8.02 11.98 17.99
CA PHE A 158 -7.37 11.21 16.93
C PHE A 158 -8.19 9.97 16.56
N GLU A 159 -8.68 9.25 17.57
CA GLU A 159 -9.46 8.01 17.44
C GLU A 159 -10.80 8.27 16.73
N GLU A 160 -11.50 9.35 17.08
CA GLU A 160 -12.75 9.73 16.43
C GLU A 160 -12.53 10.08 14.95
N ARG A 161 -11.46 10.82 14.63
CA ARG A 161 -11.09 11.12 13.24
C ARG A 161 -10.70 9.87 12.47
N HIS A 162 -9.95 8.96 13.10
CA HIS A 162 -9.56 7.68 12.49
C HIS A 162 -10.79 6.84 12.12
N GLU A 163 -11.71 6.65 13.07
CA GLU A 163 -12.96 5.92 12.87
C GLU A 163 -13.85 6.60 11.81
N ALA A 164 -13.92 7.94 11.83
CA ALA A 164 -14.68 8.69 10.82
C ALA A 164 -14.13 8.47 9.40
N VAL A 165 -12.80 8.48 9.23
CA VAL A 165 -12.16 8.14 7.95
C VAL A 165 -12.53 6.73 7.52
N ASP A 166 -12.38 5.73 8.39
CA ASP A 166 -12.64 4.34 8.03
C ASP A 166 -14.12 4.09 7.69
N ARG A 167 -15.05 4.72 8.40
CA ARG A 167 -16.48 4.63 8.10
C ARG A 167 -16.86 5.36 6.82
N LEU A 168 -16.29 6.53 6.54
CA LEU A 168 -16.50 7.26 5.27
C LEU A 168 -16.00 6.43 4.08
N CYS A 169 -14.86 5.76 4.24
CA CYS A 169 -14.24 4.97 3.18
C CYS A 169 -14.96 3.65 2.85
N ARG A 170 -16.06 3.33 3.54
CA ARG A 170 -17.03 2.30 3.10
C ARG A 170 -17.75 2.70 1.81
N GLU A 171 -17.75 4.00 1.51
CA GLU A 171 -18.15 4.56 0.24
C GLU A 171 -16.92 5.10 -0.49
N ARG A 172 -16.70 4.63 -1.72
CA ARG A 172 -15.73 5.25 -2.64
C ARG A 172 -16.44 6.17 -3.62
N SER A 173 -16.42 7.47 -3.34
CA SER A 173 -17.07 8.49 -4.20
C SER A 173 -16.30 9.81 -4.23
N PRO A 174 -16.58 10.70 -5.21
CA PRO A 174 -15.98 12.02 -5.25
C PRO A 174 -16.22 12.86 -3.99
N ARG A 175 -17.38 12.73 -3.33
CA ARG A 175 -17.67 13.49 -2.10
C ARG A 175 -16.79 13.04 -0.93
N VAL A 176 -16.54 11.74 -0.81
CA VAL A 176 -15.62 11.21 0.22
C VAL A 176 -14.19 11.69 -0.06
N VAL A 177 -13.72 11.62 -1.31
CA VAL A 177 -12.40 12.14 -1.69
C VAL A 177 -12.26 13.62 -1.32
N HIS A 178 -13.26 14.45 -1.66
CA HIS A 178 -13.25 15.87 -1.36
C HIS A 178 -13.21 16.13 0.15
N THR A 179 -14.01 15.41 0.93
CA THR A 179 -14.02 15.51 2.40
C THR A 179 -12.67 15.12 2.99
N LEU A 180 -12.05 14.02 2.53
CA LEU A 180 -10.75 13.57 3.06
C LEU A 180 -9.64 14.57 2.73
N LEU A 181 -9.64 15.15 1.51
CA LEU A 181 -8.68 16.19 1.14
C LEU A 181 -8.87 17.47 1.97
N ALA A 182 -10.12 17.88 2.20
CA ALA A 182 -10.43 19.03 3.05
C ALA A 182 -9.98 18.80 4.51
N ALA A 183 -10.20 17.60 5.05
CA ALA A 183 -9.73 17.23 6.38
C ALA A 183 -8.20 17.31 6.51
N LEU A 184 -7.48 16.98 5.44
CA LEU A 184 -6.01 17.07 5.39
C LEU A 184 -5.48 18.51 5.32
N GLU A 185 -6.32 19.51 5.07
CA GLU A 185 -5.96 20.93 5.28
C GLU A 185 -6.09 21.34 6.75
N VAL A 186 -6.97 20.68 7.53
CA VAL A 186 -7.12 20.93 8.97
C VAL A 186 -5.98 20.29 9.75
N GLY A 187 -5.57 19.07 9.38
CA GLY A 187 -4.43 18.41 10.01
C GLY A 187 -4.02 17.09 9.33
N PRO A 188 -2.81 16.58 9.61
CA PRO A 188 -2.34 15.34 9.03
C PRO A 188 -3.15 14.15 9.53
N SER A 189 -3.55 13.26 8.60
CA SER A 189 -4.20 11.99 8.93
C SER A 189 -3.60 10.88 8.08
N LEU A 190 -2.83 9.99 8.72
CA LEU A 190 -2.20 8.85 8.03
C LEU A 190 -3.26 7.91 7.43
N SER A 191 -4.41 7.74 8.09
CA SER A 191 -5.52 6.93 7.57
C SER A 191 -6.11 7.52 6.29
N ALA A 192 -6.36 8.84 6.27
CA ALA A 192 -6.89 9.50 5.07
C ALA A 192 -5.87 9.43 3.92
N LEU A 193 -4.59 9.71 4.20
CA LEU A 193 -3.52 9.60 3.22
C LEU A 193 -3.36 8.19 2.67
N ARG A 194 -3.46 7.16 3.52
CA ARG A 194 -3.43 5.76 3.12
C ARG A 194 -4.57 5.47 2.14
N ARG A 195 -5.82 5.82 2.49
CA ARG A 195 -6.99 5.57 1.64
C ARG A 195 -6.92 6.28 0.29
N LEU A 196 -6.57 7.57 0.30
CA LEU A 196 -6.39 8.35 -0.93
C LEU A 196 -5.27 7.78 -1.82
N SER A 197 -4.18 7.29 -1.23
CA SER A 197 -3.11 6.62 -1.99
C SER A 197 -3.53 5.26 -2.57
N GLU A 198 -4.38 4.50 -1.88
CA GLU A 198 -4.94 3.23 -2.38
C GLU A 198 -5.85 3.49 -3.59
N TRP A 199 -6.58 4.61 -3.58
CA TRP A 199 -7.47 5.01 -4.67
C TRP A 199 -6.76 5.73 -5.83
N GLY A 200 -5.50 6.11 -5.65
CA GLY A 200 -4.71 6.81 -6.66
C GLY A 200 -5.08 8.29 -6.79
N GLU A 201 -5.54 8.94 -5.72
CA GLU A 201 -5.98 10.33 -5.74
C GLU A 201 -4.78 11.30 -5.74
N PRO A 202 -4.45 11.95 -6.87
CA PRO A 202 -3.23 12.77 -6.99
C PRO A 202 -3.28 14.02 -6.12
N GLY A 203 -4.48 14.49 -5.76
CA GLY A 203 -4.70 15.62 -4.85
C GLY A 203 -4.10 15.41 -3.46
N ALA A 204 -3.84 14.16 -3.05
CA ALA A 204 -3.23 13.87 -1.75
C ALA A 204 -1.70 14.12 -1.71
N LEU A 205 -1.04 14.27 -2.87
CA LEU A 205 0.42 14.36 -2.92
C LEU A 205 0.99 15.58 -2.17
N PRO A 206 0.47 16.81 -2.33
CA PRO A 206 0.96 17.97 -1.57
C PRO A 206 0.81 17.78 -0.06
N HIS A 207 -0.25 17.10 0.40
CA HIS A 207 -0.44 16.80 1.82
C HIS A 207 0.57 15.77 2.33
N LEU A 208 0.91 14.75 1.52
CA LEU A 208 1.98 13.80 1.85
C LEU A 208 3.34 14.48 1.93
N GLU A 209 3.65 15.39 1.02
CA GLU A 209 4.92 16.13 1.02
C GLU A 209 5.03 17.02 2.26
N ARG A 210 3.95 17.73 2.63
CA ARG A 210 3.89 18.48 3.90
C ARG A 210 4.06 17.56 5.11
N ALA A 211 3.38 16.41 5.13
CA ALA A 211 3.47 15.45 6.23
C ALA A 211 4.89 14.88 6.37
N LEU A 212 5.54 14.51 5.25
CA LEU A 212 6.93 14.03 5.20
C LEU A 212 7.91 15.07 5.72
N ALA A 213 7.75 16.34 5.34
CA ALA A 213 8.59 17.43 5.80
C ALA A 213 8.45 17.70 7.32
N ALA A 214 7.30 17.35 7.90
CA ALA A 214 7.01 17.52 9.32
C ALA A 214 7.39 16.30 10.19
N VAL A 215 7.86 15.19 9.60
CA VAL A 215 8.25 14.01 10.38
C VAL A 215 9.45 14.31 11.25
N ALA A 216 9.34 14.00 12.54
CA ALA A 216 10.45 14.15 13.47
C ALA A 216 11.63 13.22 13.07
N PRO A 217 12.89 13.69 13.15
CA PRO A 217 14.05 12.90 12.72
C PRO A 217 14.22 11.55 13.44
N ASP A 218 13.63 11.40 14.62
CA ASP A 218 13.65 10.19 15.46
C ASP A 218 12.40 9.31 15.28
N ASN A 219 11.54 9.61 14.31
CA ASN A 219 10.36 8.81 13.96
C ASN A 219 10.51 8.11 12.59
N PRO A 220 11.39 7.09 12.49
CA PRO A 220 11.62 6.36 11.24
C PRO A 220 10.42 5.51 10.81
N ALA A 221 9.49 5.21 11.73
CA ALA A 221 8.29 4.43 11.41
C ALA A 221 7.32 5.23 10.55
N ASP A 222 7.00 6.46 10.96
CA ASP A 222 6.14 7.36 10.17
C ASP A 222 6.83 7.79 8.89
N LEU A 223 8.14 8.04 8.92
CA LEU A 223 8.93 8.33 7.72
C LEU A 223 8.79 7.20 6.70
N TRP A 224 8.92 5.94 7.14
CA TRP A 224 8.78 4.78 6.26
C TRP A 224 7.38 4.68 5.68
N ALA A 225 6.35 4.78 6.54
CA ALA A 225 4.96 4.69 6.12
C ALA A 225 4.60 5.78 5.10
N LEU A 226 4.90 7.04 5.40
CA LEU A 226 4.60 8.16 4.52
C LEU A 226 5.40 8.12 3.22
N THR A 227 6.66 7.67 3.26
CA THR A 227 7.47 7.49 2.04
C THR A 227 6.82 6.43 1.14
N ALA A 228 6.35 5.31 1.70
CA ALA A 228 5.66 4.27 0.93
C ALA A 228 4.37 4.80 0.28
N LEU A 229 3.58 5.61 0.99
CA LEU A 229 2.38 6.25 0.42
C LEU A 229 2.73 7.23 -0.72
N GLN A 230 3.80 8.01 -0.56
CA GLN A 230 4.30 8.91 -1.61
C GLN A 230 4.73 8.13 -2.85
N ARG A 231 5.50 7.04 -2.68
CA ARG A 231 5.92 6.16 -3.79
C ARG A 231 4.71 5.52 -4.49
N ARG A 232 3.70 5.09 -3.73
CA ARG A 232 2.44 4.58 -4.30
C ARG A 232 1.75 5.61 -5.19
N LEU A 233 1.60 6.86 -4.74
CA LEU A 233 1.02 7.93 -5.57
C LEU A 233 1.88 8.30 -6.77
N GLN A 234 3.21 8.29 -6.65
CA GLN A 234 4.12 8.45 -7.78
C GLN A 234 3.91 7.34 -8.82
N ALA A 235 3.75 6.10 -8.37
CA ALA A 235 3.45 4.98 -9.24
C ALA A 235 2.08 5.13 -9.92
N TRP A 236 1.05 5.58 -9.20
CA TRP A 236 -0.23 5.92 -9.82
C TRP A 236 -0.12 7.01 -10.89
N LYS A 237 0.68 8.07 -10.69
CA LYS A 237 0.92 9.07 -11.74
C LYS A 237 1.61 8.47 -12.97
N ALA A 238 2.39 7.40 -12.81
CA ALA A 238 3.03 6.72 -13.93
C ALA A 238 2.05 5.88 -14.77
N THR A 239 0.86 5.53 -14.24
CA THR A 239 -0.20 4.82 -14.99
C THR A 239 -0.95 5.77 -15.93
N THR A 240 -1.20 7.00 -15.51
CA THR A 240 -1.90 8.01 -16.33
C THR A 240 -1.07 8.47 -17.52
N LEU A 241 0.23 8.64 -17.33
CA LEU A 241 1.18 8.99 -18.41
C LEU A 241 1.41 7.86 -19.44
N ALA A 242 1.09 6.61 -19.09
CA ALA A 242 1.23 5.47 -19.99
C ALA A 242 -0.03 5.23 -20.87
N GLY A 243 -1.13 5.95 -20.59
CA GLY A 243 -2.41 5.84 -21.30
C GLY A 243 -2.65 6.89 -22.38
N GLU A 244 -1.74 7.86 -22.57
CA GLU A 244 -1.80 8.80 -23.68
C GLU A 244 -1.08 8.18 -24.89
N PRO A 245 -1.78 7.87 -26.00
CA PRO A 245 -1.08 7.61 -27.25
C PRO A 245 -0.33 8.89 -27.62
N ALA A 246 0.95 8.76 -27.99
CA ALA A 246 1.68 9.85 -28.61
C ALA A 246 0.86 10.36 -29.81
N MET A 247 0.37 11.60 -29.71
CA MET A 247 -0.21 12.32 -30.86
C MET A 247 0.88 12.69 -31.85
#